data_AF-A0A5K0Z4W0-F1
#
_entry.id   AF-A0A5K0Z4W0-F1
#
_cell.length_a   1.000
_cell.length_b   1.000
_cell.length_c   1.000
_cell.angle_alpha   90.00
_cell.angle_beta   90.00
_cell.angle_gamma   90.00
#
_symmetry.space_group_name_H-M   'P 1'
#
loop_
_entity.id
_entity.type
_entity.pdbx_description
1 polymer ?
#
loop_
_entity_poly.entity_id
_entity_poly.type
_entity_poly.pdbx_seq_one_letter_code
_entity_poly.pdbx_strand_id
1 'polypeptide(L)' 'PTGQLVATANDKDEDVVVAEFNLDEIKSQRHGWGIFRDRRPDLYKVLLSLDGHNKGL' A
#
# COMPACT_ATOMS: atom_id res chain seq x y z
N PRO A 1 7.91 -0.05 5.26
CA PRO A 1 7.67 -1.41 4.73
C PRO A 1 7.62 -1.41 3.19
N THR A 2 8.17 -2.47 2.56
CA THR A 2 8.74 -2.43 1.20
C THR A 2 8.19 -3.49 0.23
N GLY A 3 7.22 -4.32 0.66
CA GLY A 3 6.64 -5.38 -0.19
C GLY A 3 7.38 -6.72 -0.16
N GLN A 4 8.40 -6.89 0.69
CA GLN A 4 9.07 -8.17 0.91
C GLN A 4 8.10 -9.21 1.50
N LEU A 5 8.08 -10.42 0.93
CA LEU A 5 7.43 -11.58 1.55
C LEU A 5 8.30 -12.10 2.69
N VAL A 6 7.83 -11.95 3.93
CA VAL A 6 8.58 -12.37 5.13
C VAL A 6 8.25 -13.79 5.60
N ALA A 7 7.09 -14.31 5.19
CA ALA A 7 6.68 -15.70 5.37
C ALA A 7 5.62 -16.04 4.31
N THR A 8 5.63 -17.26 3.78
CA THR A 8 4.67 -17.75 2.78
C THR A 8 4.50 -19.26 2.93
N ALA A 9 3.28 -19.74 2.73
CA ALA A 9 3.02 -21.16 2.57
C ALA A 9 3.35 -21.62 1.14
N ASN A 10 3.42 -22.93 0.95
CA ASN A 10 3.51 -23.55 -0.38
C ASN A 10 2.11 -23.91 -0.92
N ASP A 11 2.04 -24.53 -2.12
CA ASP A 11 0.80 -24.84 -2.83
C ASP A 11 0.23 -26.25 -2.54
N LYS A 12 0.82 -27.00 -1.60
CA LYS A 12 0.51 -28.43 -1.39
C LYS A 12 0.13 -28.77 0.05
N ASP A 13 0.78 -28.12 1.00
CA ASP A 13 0.72 -28.49 2.40
C ASP A 13 -0.18 -27.54 3.19
N GLU A 14 -0.78 -28.07 4.25
CA GLU A 14 -1.49 -27.25 5.24
C GLU A 14 -0.47 -26.58 6.16
N ASP A 15 -0.58 -25.26 6.35
CA ASP A 15 0.46 -24.47 7.00
C ASP A 15 -0.11 -23.31 7.83
N VAL A 16 0.62 -22.88 8.87
CA VAL A 16 0.26 -21.72 9.71
C VAL A 16 1.34 -20.65 9.60
N VAL A 17 1.07 -19.62 8.81
CA VAL A 17 2.01 -18.54 8.53
C VAL A 17 1.89 -17.44 9.60
N VAL A 18 2.98 -17.17 10.33
CA VAL A 18 3.03 -16.15 11.39
C VAL A 18 4.24 -15.23 11.16
N ALA A 19 4.06 -13.93 11.41
CA ALA A 19 5.15 -12.96 11.41
C ALA A 19 4.89 -11.86 12.46
N GLU A 20 5.95 -11.37 13.09
CA GLU A 20 5.91 -10.25 14.02
C GLU A 20 6.43 -8.97 13.36
N PHE A 21 5.83 -7.83 13.72
CA PHE A 21 6.25 -6.52 13.24
C PHE A 21 6.29 -5.49 14.35
N ASN A 22 7.34 -4.68 14.38
CA ASN A 22 7.37 -3.47 15.20
C ASN A 22 6.61 -2.34 14.47
N LEU A 23 5.44 -1.99 15.01
CA LEU A 23 4.56 -0.98 14.38
C LEU A 23 5.09 0.44 14.53
N ASP A 24 5.84 0.75 15.60
CA ASP A 24 6.42 2.07 15.80
C ASP A 24 7.56 2.34 14.82
N GLU A 25 8.40 1.33 14.57
CA GLU A 25 9.44 1.43 13.56
C GLU A 25 8.84 1.59 12.16
N ILE A 26 7.85 0.76 11.80
CA ILE A 26 7.14 0.87 10.52
C ILE A 26 6.48 2.25 10.36
N LYS A 27 5.92 2.80 11.45
CA LYS A 27 5.34 4.15 11.46
C LYS A 27 6.42 5.19 11.15
N SER A 28 7.57 5.12 11.82
CA SER A 28 8.70 6.03 11.59
C SER A 28 9.18 5.97 10.13
N GLN A 29 9.44 4.76 9.61
CA GLN A 29 9.84 4.55 8.21
C GLN A 29 8.81 5.13 7.22
N ARG A 30 7.51 4.89 7.45
CA ARG A 30 6.42 5.36 6.58
C ARG A 30 6.33 6.89 6.53
N HIS A 31 6.51 7.56 7.68
CA HIS A 31 6.53 9.02 7.74
C HIS A 31 7.79 9.58 7.08
N GLY A 32 8.95 8.95 7.30
CA GLY A 32 10.22 9.35 6.68
C GLY A 32 10.20 9.30 5.15
N TRP A 33 9.42 8.39 4.55
CA TRP A 33 9.35 8.27 3.09
C TRP A 33 8.58 9.41 2.40
N GLY A 34 7.65 10.07 3.09
CA GLY A 34 6.97 11.27 2.57
C GLY A 34 5.86 11.04 1.54
N ILE A 35 5.69 9.83 0.99
CA ILE A 35 4.68 9.53 -0.05
C ILE A 35 3.27 10.00 0.33
N PHE A 36 2.85 9.81 1.59
CA PHE A 36 1.53 10.25 2.04
C PHE A 36 1.36 11.77 2.04
N ARG A 37 2.42 12.50 2.42
CA ARG A 37 2.46 13.98 2.43
C ARG A 37 2.41 14.52 1.01
N ASP A 38 3.09 13.85 0.09
CA ASP A 38 3.34 14.35 -1.26
C ASP A 38 2.23 13.96 -2.26
N ARG A 39 1.15 13.31 -1.80
CA ARG A 39 -0.03 13.02 -2.63
C ARG A 39 -0.67 14.31 -3.15
N ARG A 40 -1.27 14.21 -4.34
CA ARG A 40 -2.00 15.30 -5.01
C ARG A 40 -3.45 14.91 -5.30
N PRO A 41 -4.31 14.78 -4.27
CA PRO A 41 -5.70 14.33 -4.44
C PRO A 41 -6.53 15.18 -5.40
N ASP A 42 -6.21 16.46 -5.51
CA ASP A 42 -6.79 17.41 -6.47
C ASP A 42 -6.66 16.93 -7.92
N LEU A 43 -5.59 16.22 -8.26
CA LEU A 43 -5.32 15.70 -9.59
C LEU A 43 -5.91 14.30 -9.85
N TYR A 44 -6.45 13.64 -8.82
CA TYR A 44 -6.84 12.23 -8.90
C TYR A 44 -8.28 12.00 -9.37
N LYS A 45 -9.02 13.06 -9.74
CA LYS A 45 -10.42 12.94 -10.18
C LYS A 45 -10.60 11.98 -11.36
N VAL A 46 -9.63 11.92 -12.27
CA VAL A 46 -9.68 11.03 -13.44
C VAL A 46 -9.69 9.55 -13.06
N LEU A 47 -9.11 9.19 -11.90
CA LEU A 47 -9.13 7.81 -11.39
C LEU A 47 -10.54 7.33 -11.02
N LEU A 48 -11.51 8.25 -10.91
CA LEU A 48 -12.92 7.94 -10.66
C LEU A 48 -13.73 7.75 -11.96
N SER A 49 -13.08 7.84 -13.13
CA SER A 49 -13.66 7.57 -14.44
C SER A 49 -13.16 6.23 -14.99
N LEU A 50 -13.93 5.62 -15.89
CA LEU A 50 -13.50 4.41 -16.61
C LEU A 50 -12.88 4.75 -17.97
N ASP A 51 -13.32 5.86 -18.57
CA ASP A 51 -12.94 6.29 -19.92
C ASP A 51 -11.82 7.34 -19.92
N GLY A 52 -11.32 7.74 -18.74
CA GLY A 52 -10.26 8.74 -18.62
C GLY A 52 -10.75 10.18 -18.79
N HIS A 53 -12.06 10.42 -18.85
CA HIS A 53 -12.63 11.75 -18.99
C HIS A 53 -13.24 12.22 -17.67
N ASN A 54 -12.81 13.41 -17.22
CA ASN A 54 -13.47 14.08 -16.12
C ASN A 54 -14.85 14.54 -16.60
N LYS A 55 -15.92 13.98 -16.02
CA LYS A 55 -17.26 14.58 -16.11
C LYS A 55 -17.19 15.93 -15.39
N GLY A 56 -16.95 16.99 -16.15
CA GLY A 56 -17.22 18.34 -15.69
C GLY A 56 -18.67 18.40 -15.22
N LEU A 57 -18.88 18.96 -14.03
CA LEU A 57 -20.16 19.61 -13.74
C LEU A 57 -20.27 20.84 -14.64
#